data_AF-B4KBV2-F1
#
_entry.id   AF-B4KBV2-F1
#
_cell.length_a   1.000
_cell.length_b   1.000
_cell.length_c   1.000
_cell.angle_alpha   90.00
_cell.angle_beta   90.00
_cell.angle_gamma   90.00
#
_symmetry.space_group_name_H-M   'P 1'
#
loop_
_entity.id
_entity.type
_entity.pdbx_description
1 polymer ?
#
loop_
_entity_poly.entity_id
_entity_poly.type
_entity_poly.pdbx_seq_one_letter_code
_entity_poly.pdbx_strand_id
1 'polypeptide(L)'
;MIIPIALIVVFAHILGEFLVTDGAVWRIPLYRTKIPIYKREQPTVPKKPPDYCQTRLCPKGVRHICCNVNFWGDNCPKPRKGINMNIHGAKILAAHNVLRASLSGSPQRLPKAKPMPLLRWDKELSTVAMRVTNFCNADEFAKCVNIPRFLNVGRTSYTFETSEQTISSFIYVIDKFFKNSFAEFPIELVTKYEDTGNASHRAFAHLAYYKATKMGCGMLVHKVSSNSTVYVTCLYDNQARPNQKIYELATSTG
;
A
#
# COMPACT_ATOMS: atom_id res chain seq x y z
N MET A 1 73.47 -19.34 -35.50
CA MET A 1 73.71 -18.42 -36.64
C MET A 1 72.55 -17.43 -36.67
N ILE A 2 72.88 -16.15 -36.69
CA ILE A 2 72.05 -14.99 -36.32
C ILE A 2 71.30 -14.43 -37.54
N ILE A 3 69.97 -14.31 -37.41
CA ILE A 3 68.96 -13.29 -37.84
C ILE A 3 69.08 -12.63 -39.26
N PRO A 4 67.95 -12.30 -39.96
CA PRO A 4 67.22 -11.07 -39.61
C PRO A 4 65.70 -11.25 -39.47
N ILE A 5 65.18 -10.72 -38.36
CA ILE A 5 63.77 -10.46 -38.08
C ILE A 5 63.55 -9.06 -38.60
N ALA A 6 62.70 -8.92 -39.62
CA ALA A 6 62.24 -7.62 -40.07
C ALA A 6 61.40 -6.99 -38.95
N LEU A 7 61.94 -5.94 -38.34
CA LEU A 7 61.21 -5.07 -37.44
C LEU A 7 60.18 -4.27 -38.26
N ILE A 8 58.92 -4.72 -38.27
CA ILE A 8 57.82 -3.88 -38.76
C ILE A 8 57.42 -2.98 -37.59
N VAL A 9 57.92 -1.75 -37.61
CA VAL A 9 57.48 -0.70 -36.70
C VAL A 9 56.10 -0.23 -37.16
N VAL A 10 55.04 -0.72 -36.53
CA VAL A 10 53.68 -0.20 -36.76
C VAL A 10 53.56 1.11 -36.01
N PHE A 11 53.75 2.22 -36.72
CA PHE A 11 53.47 3.55 -36.21
C PHE A 11 51.96 3.78 -36.15
N ALA A 12 51.34 3.43 -35.03
CA ALA A 12 50.01 3.93 -34.70
C ALA A 12 50.14 5.38 -34.22
N HIS A 13 49.56 6.32 -34.96
CA HIS A 13 49.48 7.72 -34.55
C HIS A 13 48.03 8.12 -34.36
N ILE A 14 47.73 8.70 -33.19
CA ILE A 14 46.39 9.19 -32.85
C ILE A 14 46.24 10.56 -33.50
N LEU A 15 45.41 10.66 -34.53
CA LEU A 15 44.94 11.92 -35.10
C LEU A 15 43.44 12.05 -34.81
N GLY A 16 43.11 12.66 -33.67
CA GLY A 16 41.73 12.92 -33.26
C GLY A 16 40.92 11.66 -32.94
N GLU A 17 39.65 11.63 -33.35
CA GLU A 17 38.67 10.56 -33.03
C GLU A 17 38.83 9.27 -33.87
N PHE A 18 39.93 9.10 -34.61
CA PHE A 18 40.12 7.95 -35.51
C PHE A 18 41.44 7.23 -35.25
N LEU A 19 41.37 5.89 -35.16
CA LEU A 19 42.51 4.98 -35.27
C LEU A 19 42.57 4.48 -36.71
N VAL A 20 43.69 4.70 -37.39
CA VAL A 20 43.91 4.20 -38.75
C VAL A 20 44.94 3.08 -38.69
N THR A 21 44.52 1.87 -39.08
CA THR A 21 45.41 0.74 -39.35
C THR A 21 45.02 0.16 -40.71
N ASP A 22 45.99 0.01 -41.60
CA ASP A 22 45.92 -0.62 -42.93
C ASP A 22 44.52 -0.82 -43.52
N GLY A 23 44.01 0.25 -44.13
CA GLY A 23 42.93 0.18 -45.12
C GLY A 23 41.50 0.07 -44.59
N ALA A 24 41.28 -0.06 -43.28
CA ALA A 24 39.93 -0.10 -42.70
C ALA A 24 39.68 1.08 -41.75
N VAL A 25 38.82 2.01 -42.16
CA VAL A 25 38.34 3.11 -41.31
C VAL A 25 37.20 2.59 -40.44
N TRP A 26 37.49 2.28 -39.17
CA TRP A 26 36.47 1.93 -38.20
C TRP A 26 35.93 3.20 -37.52
N ARG A 27 34.63 3.49 -37.68
CA ARG A 27 33.96 4.48 -36.82
C ARG A 27 33.78 3.87 -35.44
N ILE A 28 34.51 4.36 -34.45
CA ILE A 28 34.22 4.05 -33.05
C ILE A 28 32.94 4.80 -32.69
N PRO A 29 31.82 4.12 -32.37
CA PRO A 29 30.68 4.80 -31.79
C PRO A 29 31.07 5.25 -30.40
N LEU A 30 31.50 6.50 -30.27
CA LEU A 30 31.60 7.16 -28.98
C LEU A 30 30.17 7.27 -28.44
N TYR A 31 29.78 6.34 -27.56
CA TYR A 31 28.61 6.52 -26.72
C TYR A 31 28.92 7.74 -25.84
N ARG A 32 28.55 8.94 -26.32
CA ARG A 32 28.53 10.14 -25.48
C ARG A 32 27.65 9.79 -24.30
N THR A 33 28.26 9.51 -23.16
CA THR A 33 27.56 9.39 -21.89
C THR A 33 26.84 10.72 -21.72
N LYS A 34 25.52 10.72 -21.94
CA LYS A 34 24.70 11.86 -21.55
C LYS A 34 24.96 12.03 -20.06
N ILE A 35 25.67 13.10 -19.70
CA ILE A 35 25.85 13.49 -18.29
C ILE A 35 24.44 13.48 -17.70
N PRO A 36 24.15 12.67 -16.67
CA PRO A 36 22.84 12.69 -16.05
C PRO A 36 22.64 14.10 -15.52
N ILE A 37 21.75 14.86 -16.18
CA ILE A 37 21.35 16.17 -15.70
C ILE A 37 20.65 15.90 -14.38
N TYR A 38 21.35 16.16 -13.27
CA TYR A 38 20.76 16.17 -11.95
C TYR A 38 19.73 17.28 -11.93
N LYS A 39 18.47 16.92 -12.21
CA LYS A 39 17.34 17.77 -11.89
C LYS A 39 17.29 17.83 -10.37
N ARG A 40 17.89 18.87 -9.79
CA ARG A 40 17.67 19.23 -8.40
C ARG A 40 16.16 19.33 -8.23
N GLU A 41 15.58 18.37 -7.49
CA GLU A 41 14.18 18.46 -7.09
C GLU A 41 14.01 19.83 -6.46
N GLN A 42 13.07 20.63 -6.98
CA GLN A 42 12.82 21.94 -6.42
C GLN A 42 12.56 21.79 -4.92
N PRO A 43 13.08 22.71 -4.07
CA PRO A 43 12.77 22.71 -2.65
C PRO A 43 11.27 22.58 -2.50
N THR A 44 10.79 21.47 -1.94
CA THR A 44 9.36 21.26 -1.76
C THR A 44 8.86 22.38 -0.87
N VAL A 45 8.05 23.28 -1.43
CA VAL A 45 7.34 24.29 -0.63
C VAL A 45 6.69 23.52 0.52
N PRO A 46 6.96 23.86 1.79
CA PRO A 46 6.41 23.14 2.93
C PRO A 46 4.89 23.10 2.80
N LYS A 47 4.34 21.93 2.45
CA LYS A 47 2.89 21.79 2.32
C LYS A 47 2.32 21.89 3.73
N LYS A 48 1.58 22.96 4.00
CA LYS A 48 0.88 23.14 5.28
C LYS A 48 0.13 21.84 5.61
N PRO A 49 0.28 21.27 6.82
CA PRO A 49 -0.43 20.06 7.18
C PRO A 49 -1.94 20.27 7.03
N PRO A 50 -2.69 19.27 6.54
CA PRO A 50 -4.13 19.37 6.41
C PRO A 50 -4.75 19.66 7.78
N ASP A 51 -5.68 20.60 7.81
CA ASP A 51 -6.48 20.85 9.00
C ASP A 51 -7.64 19.85 9.06
N TYR A 52 -7.48 18.84 9.90
CA TYR A 52 -8.45 17.78 10.11
C TYR A 52 -9.60 18.18 11.06
N CYS A 53 -9.55 19.36 11.68
CA CYS A 53 -10.60 19.88 12.55
C CYS A 53 -11.76 20.54 11.79
N GLN A 54 -11.68 20.61 10.47
CA GLN A 54 -12.71 21.21 9.63
C GLN A 54 -14.04 20.45 9.75
N THR A 55 -15.12 21.20 9.98
CA THR A 55 -16.49 20.66 10.13
C THR A 55 -17.02 19.96 8.88
N ARG A 56 -16.41 20.17 7.70
CA ARG A 56 -16.83 19.56 6.43
C ARG A 56 -16.30 18.15 6.21
N LEU A 57 -15.26 17.73 6.95
CA LEU A 57 -14.66 16.40 6.79
C LEU A 57 -15.49 15.32 7.44
N CYS A 58 -16.15 15.64 8.56
CA CYS A 58 -16.89 14.70 9.38
C CYS A 58 -18.35 15.10 9.51
N PRO A 59 -19.25 14.14 9.77
CA PRO A 59 -20.63 14.44 10.12
C PRO A 59 -20.71 15.41 11.31
N LYS A 60 -21.80 16.19 11.38
CA LYS A 60 -22.00 17.18 12.44
C LYS A 60 -21.92 16.51 13.82
N GLY A 61 -21.11 17.08 14.72
CA GLY A 61 -20.89 16.54 16.08
C GLY A 61 -19.88 15.39 16.16
N VAL A 62 -19.36 14.90 15.04
CA VAL A 62 -18.30 13.87 15.02
C VAL A 62 -16.94 14.54 14.87
N ARG A 63 -16.04 14.26 15.82
CA ARG A 63 -14.66 14.74 15.77
C ARG A 63 -13.80 13.80 14.91
N HIS A 64 -12.90 14.37 14.11
CA HIS A 64 -11.91 13.61 13.34
C HIS A 64 -10.79 13.05 14.22
N ILE A 65 -10.30 11.84 13.93
CA ILE A 65 -9.20 11.17 14.68
C ILE A 65 -7.89 11.97 14.71
N CYS A 66 -7.65 12.85 13.74
CA CYS A 66 -6.46 13.69 13.68
C CYS A 66 -6.67 15.10 14.26
N CYS A 67 -7.87 15.44 14.74
CA CYS A 67 -8.18 16.78 15.25
C CYS A 67 -7.92 16.88 16.75
N ASN A 68 -6.98 17.73 17.17
CA ASN A 68 -6.70 18.07 18.58
C ASN A 68 -6.59 16.86 19.53
N VAL A 69 -6.06 15.74 19.02
CA VAL A 69 -5.73 14.59 19.86
C VAL A 69 -4.22 14.37 19.86
N ASN A 70 -3.73 13.94 21.01
CA ASN A 70 -2.35 13.51 21.17
C ASN A 70 -1.99 12.45 20.12
N PHE A 71 -0.71 12.42 19.72
CA PHE A 71 -0.24 11.42 18.76
C PHE A 71 -0.49 9.99 19.22
N TRP A 72 -0.41 9.78 20.54
CA TRP A 72 -0.72 8.52 21.18
C TRP A 72 -1.91 8.68 22.11
N GLY A 73 -2.84 7.72 22.10
CA GLY A 73 -3.88 7.62 23.12
C GLY A 73 -3.31 7.06 24.41
N ASP A 74 -3.86 7.45 25.55
CA ASP A 74 -3.47 6.88 26.86
C ASP A 74 -4.07 5.50 27.10
N ASN A 75 -5.04 5.09 26.27
CA ASN A 75 -5.70 3.79 26.30
C ASN A 75 -4.83 2.62 25.81
N CYS A 76 -3.73 2.89 25.09
CA CYS A 76 -2.84 1.85 24.60
C CYS A 76 -1.80 1.40 25.64
N PRO A 77 -1.63 0.09 25.88
CA PRO A 77 -0.61 -0.40 26.82
C PRO A 77 0.81 -0.05 26.36
N LYS A 78 1.72 0.19 27.32
CA LYS A 78 3.15 0.47 27.08
C LYS A 78 3.98 -0.77 27.47
N PRO A 79 5.10 -1.08 26.80
CA PRO A 79 5.71 -0.34 25.69
C PRO A 79 4.97 -0.55 24.36
N ARG A 80 4.93 0.48 23.52
CA ARG A 80 4.25 0.45 22.22
C ARG A 80 5.11 1.08 21.13
N LYS A 81 5.08 0.49 19.93
CA LYS A 81 5.89 0.91 18.78
C LYS A 81 5.05 0.92 17.50
N GLY A 82 4.98 2.08 16.85
CA GLY A 82 4.42 2.19 15.50
C GLY A 82 5.37 1.60 14.45
N ILE A 83 4.84 0.85 13.50
CA ILE A 83 5.61 0.25 12.41
C ILE A 83 5.66 1.20 11.21
N ASN A 84 6.84 1.39 10.63
CA ASN A 84 7.00 2.30 9.49
C ASN A 84 6.40 1.70 8.21
N MET A 85 5.18 2.13 7.88
CA MET A 85 4.45 1.64 6.72
C MET A 85 5.02 2.16 5.38
N ASN A 86 5.92 3.13 5.35
CA ASN A 86 6.65 3.46 4.12
C ASN A 86 7.57 2.31 3.68
N ILE A 87 8.04 1.48 4.62
CA ILE A 87 8.90 0.32 4.35
C ILE A 87 8.04 -0.93 4.07
N HIS A 88 6.99 -1.13 4.87
CA HIS A 88 6.25 -2.39 4.89
C HIS A 88 4.91 -2.37 4.13
N GLY A 89 4.36 -1.18 3.85
CA GLY A 89 3.03 -1.01 3.25
C GLY A 89 2.89 -1.66 1.87
N ALA A 90 3.97 -1.69 1.08
CA ALA A 90 3.97 -2.31 -0.24
C ALA A 90 3.63 -3.81 -0.20
N LYS A 91 4.04 -4.54 0.85
CA LYS A 91 3.73 -5.97 1.01
C LYS A 91 2.24 -6.18 1.26
N ILE A 92 1.64 -5.36 2.13
CA ILE A 92 0.20 -5.41 2.44
C ILE A 92 -0.61 -5.04 1.19
N LEU A 93 -0.20 -3.99 0.45
CA LEU A 93 -0.83 -3.59 -0.80
C LEU A 93 -0.82 -4.72 -1.84
N ALA A 94 0.34 -5.37 -2.02
CA ALA A 94 0.47 -6.46 -2.98
C ALA A 94 -0.47 -7.62 -2.63
N ALA A 95 -0.51 -8.03 -1.36
CA ALA A 95 -1.43 -9.05 -0.88
C ALA A 95 -2.90 -8.69 -1.14
N HIS A 96 -3.30 -7.46 -0.85
CA HIS A 96 -4.66 -6.97 -1.13
C HIS A 96 -5.02 -7.05 -2.63
N ASN A 97 -4.08 -6.67 -3.50
CA ASN A 97 -4.30 -6.71 -4.95
C ASN A 97 -4.36 -8.15 -5.48
N VAL A 98 -3.58 -9.09 -4.92
CA VAL A 98 -3.71 -10.53 -5.24
C VAL A 98 -5.08 -11.05 -4.86
N LEU A 99 -5.56 -10.73 -3.65
CA LEU A 99 -6.89 -11.13 -3.20
C LEU A 99 -8.00 -10.55 -4.10
N ARG A 100 -7.91 -9.27 -4.47
CA ARG A 100 -8.84 -8.61 -5.40
C ARG A 100 -8.83 -9.26 -6.79
N ALA A 101 -7.65 -9.56 -7.33
CA ALA A 101 -7.52 -10.22 -8.63
C ALA A 101 -8.14 -11.63 -8.62
N SER A 102 -8.05 -12.35 -7.49
CA SER A 102 -8.61 -13.70 -7.37
C SER A 102 -10.12 -13.77 -7.56
N LEU A 103 -10.87 -12.69 -7.27
CA LEU A 103 -12.32 -12.62 -7.48
C LEU A 103 -12.72 -12.72 -8.96
N SER A 104 -11.83 -12.33 -9.89
CA SER A 104 -12.05 -12.49 -11.33
C SER A 104 -11.78 -13.91 -11.82
N GLY A 105 -11.08 -14.74 -11.03
CA GLY A 105 -10.70 -16.12 -11.34
C GLY A 105 -11.71 -17.19 -10.93
N SER A 106 -12.93 -16.79 -10.51
CA SER A 106 -13.98 -17.69 -9.99
C SER A 106 -13.61 -18.40 -8.68
N PRO A 107 -13.56 -17.69 -7.54
CA PRO A 107 -13.41 -18.32 -6.23
C PRO A 107 -14.61 -19.24 -5.96
N GLN A 108 -14.38 -20.48 -5.53
CA GLN A 108 -15.37 -21.57 -5.42
C GLN A 108 -16.71 -21.21 -4.75
N ARG A 109 -16.76 -20.19 -3.87
CA ARG A 109 -17.98 -19.79 -3.13
C ARG A 109 -18.55 -18.41 -3.51
N LEU A 110 -17.77 -17.54 -4.14
CA LEU A 110 -18.17 -16.16 -4.41
C LEU A 110 -18.45 -15.98 -5.91
N PRO A 111 -19.47 -15.19 -6.30
CA PRO A 111 -19.78 -15.00 -7.70
C PRO A 111 -18.60 -14.30 -8.38
N LYS A 112 -18.29 -14.72 -9.61
CA LYS A 112 -17.16 -14.19 -10.38
C LYS A 112 -17.31 -12.68 -10.56
N ALA A 113 -16.27 -11.93 -10.20
CA ALA A 113 -16.22 -10.48 -10.41
C ALA A 113 -15.76 -10.14 -11.83
N LYS A 114 -16.21 -9.00 -12.37
CA LYS A 114 -15.48 -8.33 -13.45
C LYS A 114 -14.10 -7.89 -12.93
N PRO A 115 -13.09 -7.76 -13.81
CA PRO A 115 -11.78 -7.24 -13.43
C PRO A 115 -11.92 -5.91 -12.68
N MET A 116 -11.39 -5.88 -11.46
CA MET A 116 -11.44 -4.70 -10.59
C MET A 116 -10.17 -3.84 -10.75
N PRO A 117 -10.27 -2.52 -10.51
CA PRO A 117 -9.09 -1.68 -10.46
C PRO A 117 -8.16 -2.11 -9.31
N LEU A 118 -6.86 -2.08 -9.57
CA LEU A 118 -5.83 -2.30 -8.55
C LEU A 118 -5.83 -1.14 -7.56
N LEU A 119 -5.72 -1.46 -6.28
CA LEU A 119 -5.47 -0.49 -5.24
C LEU A 119 -4.06 0.09 -5.41
N ARG A 120 -3.92 1.38 -5.08
CA ARG A 120 -2.62 2.07 -4.99
C ARG A 120 -2.44 2.60 -3.58
N TRP A 121 -1.20 2.57 -3.08
CA TRP A 121 -0.89 3.12 -1.76
C TRP A 121 -1.14 4.63 -1.72
N ASP A 122 -1.81 5.10 -0.67
CA ASP A 122 -1.98 6.51 -0.35
C ASP A 122 -1.37 6.81 1.02
N LYS A 123 -0.39 7.72 1.02
CA LYS A 123 0.40 8.07 2.21
C LYS A 123 -0.44 8.80 3.27
N GLU A 124 -1.43 9.59 2.84
CA GLU A 124 -2.31 10.32 3.76
C GLU A 124 -3.25 9.35 4.46
N LEU A 125 -3.88 8.43 3.71
CA LEU A 125 -4.67 7.34 4.29
C LEU A 125 -3.85 6.50 5.27
N SER A 126 -2.60 6.13 4.92
CA SER A 126 -1.73 5.37 5.84
C SER A 126 -1.39 6.15 7.11
N THR A 127 -1.21 7.47 7.00
CA THR A 127 -0.93 8.32 8.16
C THR A 127 -2.14 8.39 9.09
N VAL A 128 -3.35 8.56 8.54
CA VAL A 128 -4.60 8.55 9.32
C VAL A 128 -4.86 7.16 9.92
N ALA A 129 -4.58 6.09 9.18
CA ALA A 129 -4.68 4.72 9.68
C ALA A 129 -3.73 4.48 10.86
N MET A 130 -2.50 5.01 10.80
CA MET A 130 -1.56 4.97 11.93
C MET A 130 -2.13 5.71 13.15
N ARG A 131 -2.81 6.85 12.94
CA ARG A 131 -3.50 7.55 14.03
C ARG A 131 -4.57 6.68 14.67
N VAL A 132 -5.34 5.90 13.90
CA VAL A 132 -6.30 4.94 14.47
C VAL A 132 -5.59 3.89 15.33
N THR A 133 -4.51 3.29 14.83
CA THR A 133 -3.77 2.27 15.59
C THR A 133 -3.09 2.82 16.84
N ASN A 134 -2.73 4.10 16.87
CA ASN A 134 -2.16 4.75 18.06
C ASN A 134 -3.14 4.91 19.22
N PHE A 135 -4.44 4.69 18.97
CA PHE A 135 -5.50 4.55 19.95
C PHE A 135 -5.99 3.10 20.03
N CYS A 136 -5.17 2.13 19.64
CA CYS A 136 -5.42 0.69 19.80
C CYS A 136 -6.71 0.23 19.13
N ASN A 137 -7.00 0.82 17.96
CA ASN A 137 -8.20 0.56 17.17
C ASN A 137 -9.51 0.93 17.88
N ALA A 138 -9.47 1.72 18.97
CA ALA A 138 -10.67 2.11 19.71
C ALA A 138 -11.60 3.00 18.87
N ASP A 139 -12.82 2.48 18.64
CA ASP A 139 -13.81 3.10 17.75
C ASP A 139 -14.30 4.46 18.24
N GLU A 140 -14.33 4.67 19.55
CA GLU A 140 -14.73 5.95 20.17
C GLU A 140 -13.89 7.14 19.70
N PHE A 141 -12.62 6.92 19.37
CA PHE A 141 -11.72 7.96 18.85
C PHE A 141 -11.75 8.05 17.33
N ALA A 142 -12.07 6.95 16.64
CA ALA A 142 -11.95 6.80 15.20
C ALA A 142 -13.29 6.85 14.45
N LYS A 143 -14.27 7.59 14.99
CA LYS A 143 -15.60 7.79 14.39
C LYS A 143 -15.56 8.48 13.02
N CYS A 144 -14.48 9.20 12.72
CA CYS A 144 -14.27 9.83 11.42
C CYS A 144 -12.78 9.80 11.04
N VAL A 145 -12.51 9.29 9.84
CA VAL A 145 -11.16 9.06 9.27
C VAL A 145 -11.03 9.63 7.84
N ASN A 146 -11.95 10.54 7.48
CA ASN A 146 -11.99 11.17 6.18
C ASN A 146 -10.81 12.12 5.97
N ILE A 147 -10.28 12.15 4.76
CA ILE A 147 -9.24 13.10 4.36
C ILE A 147 -9.84 14.11 3.38
N PRO A 148 -9.26 15.31 3.19
CA PRO A 148 -9.83 16.33 2.29
C PRO A 148 -10.13 15.84 0.87
N ARG A 149 -9.40 14.83 0.39
CA ARG A 149 -9.60 14.23 -0.93
C ARG A 149 -10.67 13.13 -0.95
N PHE A 150 -10.93 12.47 0.18
CA PHE A 150 -11.82 11.31 0.29
C PHE A 150 -12.75 11.48 1.50
N LEU A 151 -14.02 11.78 1.24
CA LEU A 151 -15.04 12.06 2.27
C LEU A 151 -15.84 10.82 2.68
N ASN A 152 -15.50 9.65 2.15
CA ASN A 152 -16.21 8.39 2.35
C ASN A 152 -15.24 7.26 2.67
N VAL A 153 -14.27 7.51 3.53
CA VAL A 153 -13.18 6.57 3.77
C VAL A 153 -13.69 5.30 4.45
N GLY A 154 -13.47 4.15 3.82
CA GLY A 154 -13.73 2.84 4.41
C GLY A 154 -12.65 2.46 5.40
N ARG A 155 -13.01 1.73 6.45
CA ARG A 155 -12.08 1.35 7.53
C ARG A 155 -12.25 -0.11 7.92
N THR A 156 -11.14 -0.82 7.95
CA THR A 156 -11.03 -2.16 8.53
C THR A 156 -9.98 -2.13 9.62
N SER A 157 -10.34 -2.54 10.83
CA SER A 157 -9.40 -2.69 11.95
C SER A 157 -9.34 -4.16 12.37
N TYR A 158 -8.14 -4.64 12.67
CA TYR A 158 -7.90 -5.98 13.17
C TYR A 158 -6.85 -5.93 14.29
N THR A 159 -7.14 -6.63 15.39
CA THR A 159 -6.25 -6.75 16.55
C THR A 159 -6.04 -8.22 16.81
N PHE A 160 -4.80 -8.63 17.00
CA PHE A 160 -4.46 -10.02 17.30
C PHE A 160 -3.25 -10.12 18.22
N GLU A 161 -3.17 -11.25 18.91
CA GLU A 161 -2.01 -11.61 19.73
C GLU A 161 -1.19 -12.68 19.02
N THR A 162 0.12 -12.63 19.22
CA THR A 162 1.04 -13.64 18.65
C THR A 162 2.31 -13.73 19.47
N SER A 163 2.85 -14.94 19.60
CA SER A 163 4.18 -15.18 20.18
C SER A 163 5.31 -14.82 19.20
N GLU A 164 5.00 -14.74 17.91
CA GLU A 164 5.93 -14.29 16.89
C GLU A 164 6.27 -12.81 17.08
N GLN A 165 7.50 -12.42 16.76
CA GLN A 165 7.97 -11.06 17.06
C GLN A 165 8.48 -10.29 15.83
N THR A 166 8.35 -10.88 14.65
CA THR A 166 8.86 -10.29 13.40
C THR A 166 7.76 -9.53 12.64
N ILE A 167 8.15 -8.50 11.91
CA ILE A 167 7.19 -7.75 11.08
C ILE A 167 6.63 -8.65 9.95
N SER A 168 7.44 -9.58 9.43
CA SER A 168 7.01 -10.51 8.40
C SER A 168 5.90 -11.46 8.88
N SER A 169 6.00 -11.97 10.11
CA SER A 169 4.95 -12.81 10.70
C SER A 169 3.66 -12.02 10.96
N PHE A 170 3.77 -10.76 11.40
CA PHE A 170 2.60 -9.88 11.54
C PHE A 170 1.88 -9.67 10.21
N ILE A 171 2.64 -9.38 9.14
CA ILE A 171 2.08 -9.22 7.78
C ILE A 171 1.42 -10.52 7.31
N TYR A 172 2.00 -11.67 7.59
CA TYR A 172 1.41 -12.97 7.27
C TYR A 172 0.07 -13.18 7.98
N VAL A 173 -0.03 -12.85 9.28
CA VAL A 173 -1.30 -12.96 10.03
C VAL A 173 -2.36 -12.00 9.48
N ILE A 174 -1.98 -10.79 9.07
CA ILE A 174 -2.87 -9.82 8.44
C ILE A 174 -3.39 -10.35 7.10
N ASP A 175 -2.51 -10.88 6.25
CA ASP A 175 -2.90 -11.49 4.98
C ASP A 175 -3.86 -12.67 5.19
N LYS A 176 -3.56 -13.52 6.17
CA LYS A 176 -4.44 -14.63 6.56
C LYS A 176 -5.83 -14.15 7.00
N PHE A 177 -5.91 -13.08 7.79
CA PHE A 177 -7.19 -12.49 8.19
C PHE A 177 -8.02 -12.03 6.97
N PHE A 178 -7.41 -11.28 6.05
CA PHE A 178 -8.10 -10.86 4.83
C PHE A 178 -8.46 -12.05 3.91
N LYS A 179 -7.61 -13.05 3.80
CA LYS A 179 -7.92 -14.28 3.06
C LYS A 179 -9.10 -15.03 3.67
N ASN A 180 -9.14 -15.17 4.99
CA ASN A 180 -10.24 -15.82 5.70
C ASN A 180 -11.56 -15.06 5.52
N SER A 181 -11.52 -13.73 5.41
CA SER A 181 -12.71 -12.93 5.13
C SER A 181 -13.43 -13.32 3.84
N PHE A 182 -12.72 -13.83 2.83
CA PHE A 182 -13.32 -14.35 1.60
C PHE A 182 -14.07 -15.67 1.82
N ALA A 183 -13.58 -16.50 2.74
CA ALA A 183 -14.23 -17.76 3.09
C ALA A 183 -15.49 -17.53 3.92
N GLU A 184 -15.50 -16.49 4.75
CA GLU A 184 -16.58 -16.20 5.71
C GLU A 184 -17.69 -15.30 5.14
N PHE A 185 -17.39 -14.44 4.15
CA PHE A 185 -18.33 -13.41 3.70
C PHE A 185 -19.64 -13.98 3.08
N PRO A 186 -20.84 -13.65 3.55
CA PRO A 186 -22.07 -14.22 3.02
C PRO A 186 -22.29 -13.84 1.54
N ILE A 187 -22.60 -14.84 0.69
CA ILE A 187 -22.64 -14.68 -0.78
C ILE A 187 -23.75 -13.71 -1.21
N GLU A 188 -24.87 -13.74 -0.51
CA GLU A 188 -26.05 -12.90 -0.70
C GLU A 188 -25.75 -11.40 -0.48
N LEU A 189 -24.74 -11.08 0.32
CA LEU A 189 -24.34 -9.70 0.61
C LEU A 189 -23.43 -9.10 -0.48
N VAL A 190 -23.01 -9.89 -1.48
CA VAL A 190 -22.18 -9.40 -2.58
C VAL A 190 -22.95 -8.42 -3.47
N THR A 191 -24.20 -8.74 -3.80
CA THR A 191 -25.03 -7.91 -4.69
C THR A 191 -25.74 -6.79 -3.93
N LYS A 192 -26.00 -7.01 -2.63
CA LYS A 192 -26.64 -6.05 -1.74
C LYS A 192 -25.97 -6.11 -0.37
N TYR A 193 -24.96 -5.28 -0.17
CA TYR A 193 -24.22 -5.24 1.08
C TYR A 193 -25.07 -4.74 2.23
N GLU A 194 -24.90 -5.34 3.40
CA GLU A 194 -25.38 -4.87 4.69
C GLU A 194 -24.26 -5.09 5.72
N ASP A 195 -24.08 -4.16 6.66
CA ASP A 195 -23.09 -4.32 7.74
C ASP A 195 -23.67 -5.26 8.80
N THR A 196 -23.10 -6.46 8.88
CA THR A 196 -23.56 -7.49 9.83
C THR A 196 -22.94 -7.33 11.22
N GLY A 197 -22.16 -6.28 11.46
CA GLY A 197 -21.40 -6.12 12.70
C GLY A 197 -20.10 -6.95 12.76
N ASN A 198 -19.95 -7.94 11.88
CA ASN A 198 -18.81 -8.86 11.85
C ASN A 198 -17.58 -8.18 11.20
N ALA A 199 -16.45 -8.18 11.92
CA ALA A 199 -15.21 -7.54 11.45
C ALA A 199 -14.63 -8.20 10.18
N SER A 200 -14.72 -9.52 10.06
CA SER A 200 -14.32 -10.27 8.87
C SER A 200 -15.20 -9.89 7.67
N HIS A 201 -16.51 -9.76 7.87
CA HIS A 201 -17.40 -9.34 6.78
C HIS A 201 -17.10 -7.92 6.30
N ARG A 202 -16.83 -6.98 7.23
CA ARG A 202 -16.37 -5.62 6.89
C ARG A 202 -15.02 -5.62 6.18
N ALA A 203 -14.09 -6.48 6.61
CA ALA A 203 -12.79 -6.62 5.99
C ALA A 203 -12.92 -7.03 4.51
N PHE A 204 -13.73 -8.05 4.23
CA PHE A 204 -14.05 -8.44 2.86
C PHE A 204 -14.72 -7.30 2.10
N ALA A 205 -15.78 -6.71 2.66
CA ALA A 205 -16.59 -5.70 1.97
C ALA A 205 -15.76 -4.50 1.52
N HIS A 206 -14.85 -3.99 2.36
CA HIS A 206 -13.98 -2.87 2.01
C HIS A 206 -12.83 -3.27 1.09
N LEU A 207 -12.21 -4.44 1.31
CA LEU A 207 -11.14 -4.96 0.44
C LEU A 207 -11.63 -5.22 -0.99
N ALA A 208 -12.81 -5.82 -1.13
CA ALA A 208 -13.40 -6.20 -2.40
C ALA A 208 -14.25 -5.09 -3.04
N TYR A 209 -14.35 -3.90 -2.42
CA TYR A 209 -15.19 -2.83 -2.95
C TYR A 209 -14.63 -2.30 -4.27
N TYR A 210 -15.39 -2.43 -5.36
CA TYR A 210 -14.91 -2.08 -6.70
C TYR A 210 -14.66 -0.59 -6.91
N LYS A 211 -15.34 0.28 -6.14
CA LYS A 211 -15.16 1.74 -6.22
C LYS A 211 -13.95 2.24 -5.42
N ALA A 212 -13.32 1.38 -4.62
CA ALA A 212 -12.08 1.73 -3.93
C ALA A 212 -10.89 1.53 -4.86
N THR A 213 -10.02 2.54 -4.96
CA THR A 213 -8.82 2.55 -5.81
C THR A 213 -7.55 2.93 -5.05
N LYS A 214 -7.70 3.42 -3.82
CA LYS A 214 -6.60 3.81 -2.94
C LYS A 214 -6.74 3.13 -1.60
N MET A 215 -5.60 2.80 -1.01
CA MET A 215 -5.57 2.28 0.35
C MET A 215 -4.35 2.78 1.11
N GLY A 216 -4.43 2.78 2.43
CA GLY A 216 -3.28 2.98 3.30
C GLY A 216 -3.54 2.36 4.65
N CYS A 217 -2.54 1.68 5.22
CA CYS A 217 -2.66 1.03 6.52
C CYS A 217 -1.72 1.64 7.56
N GLY A 218 -2.05 1.41 8.82
CA GLY A 218 -1.27 1.71 10.01
C GLY A 218 -1.09 0.45 10.86
N MET A 219 -0.03 0.39 11.66
CA MET A 219 0.25 -0.74 12.54
C MET A 219 0.97 -0.27 13.79
N LEU A 220 0.43 -0.67 14.94
CA LEU A 220 1.02 -0.50 16.26
C LEU A 220 1.27 -1.87 16.86
N VAL A 221 2.42 -2.05 17.49
CA VAL A 221 2.78 -3.27 18.22
C VAL A 221 3.00 -2.90 19.69
N HIS A 222 2.25 -3.56 20.57
CA HIS A 222 2.55 -3.63 21.99
C HIS A 222 3.30 -4.93 22.24
N LYS A 223 4.53 -4.84 22.76
CA LYS A 223 5.40 -6.00 22.95
C LYS A 223 5.55 -6.30 24.43
N VAL A 224 5.21 -7.52 24.83
CA VAL A 224 5.47 -8.11 26.15
C VAL A 224 6.42 -9.29 25.94
N SER A 225 7.26 -9.61 26.95
CA SER A 225 8.36 -10.59 26.92
C SER A 225 8.19 -11.76 25.94
N SER A 226 7.06 -12.48 26.01
CA SER A 226 6.76 -13.65 25.18
C SER A 226 5.71 -13.42 24.08
N ASN A 227 4.87 -12.39 24.19
CA ASN A 227 3.73 -12.15 23.30
C ASN A 227 3.65 -10.69 22.84
N SER A 228 3.21 -10.50 21.60
CA SER A 228 2.92 -9.19 21.03
C SER A 228 1.44 -9.05 20.74
N THR A 229 0.85 -7.93 21.15
CA THR A 229 -0.47 -7.50 20.66
C THR A 229 -0.25 -6.55 19.50
N VAL A 230 -0.82 -6.88 18.35
CA VAL A 230 -0.66 -6.13 17.10
C VAL A 230 -2.00 -5.51 16.71
N TYR A 231 -2.01 -4.19 16.54
CA TYR A 231 -3.16 -3.41 16.10
C TYR A 231 -2.90 -2.96 14.66
N VAL A 232 -3.82 -3.27 13.77
CA VAL A 232 -3.74 -2.90 12.35
C VAL A 232 -5.02 -2.21 11.94
N THR A 233 -4.90 -1.12 11.20
CA THR A 233 -6.03 -0.49 10.52
C THR A 233 -5.66 -0.28 9.07
N CYS A 234 -6.54 -0.64 8.15
CA CYS A 234 -6.46 -0.30 6.74
C CYS A 234 -7.63 0.62 6.37
N LEU A 235 -7.31 1.70 5.69
CA LEU A 235 -8.25 2.68 5.17
C LEU A 235 -8.31 2.60 3.64
N TYR A 236 -9.49 2.81 3.09
CA TYR A 236 -9.77 2.80 1.66
C TYR A 236 -10.43 4.12 1.27
N ASP A 237 -10.15 4.65 0.08
CA ASP A 237 -10.73 5.93 -0.39
C ASP A 237 -12.25 5.93 -0.49
N ASN A 238 -12.87 4.75 -0.54
CA ASN A 238 -14.32 4.61 -0.58
C ASN A 238 -14.80 3.42 0.26
N GLN A 239 -15.84 3.64 1.04
CA GLN A 239 -16.46 2.62 1.87
C GLN A 239 -17.57 1.87 1.12
N ALA A 240 -17.66 0.57 1.37
CA ALA A 240 -18.85 -0.20 1.02
C ALA A 240 -20.01 0.32 1.86
N ARG A 241 -21.14 0.61 1.21
CA ARG A 241 -22.33 1.18 1.85
C ARG A 241 -23.49 0.20 1.77
N PRO A 242 -24.39 0.20 2.77
CA PRO A 242 -25.58 -0.62 2.72
C PRO A 242 -26.37 -0.42 1.42
N ASN A 243 -27.02 -1.49 0.95
CA ASN A 243 -27.81 -1.53 -0.28
C ASN A 243 -27.02 -1.29 -1.58
N GLN A 244 -25.69 -1.47 -1.56
CA GLN A 244 -24.86 -1.44 -2.76
C GLN A 244 -24.17 -2.78 -2.97
N LYS A 245 -23.93 -3.14 -4.23
CA LYS A 245 -23.05 -4.26 -4.56
C LYS A 245 -21.61 -3.98 -4.17
N ILE A 246 -20.91 -5.02 -3.71
CA ILE A 246 -19.48 -4.97 -3.38
C ILE A 246 -18.63 -4.90 -4.64
N TYR A 247 -19.00 -5.65 -5.68
CA TYR A 247 -18.35 -5.60 -7.00
C TYR A 247 -19.33 -5.92 -8.13
N GLU A 248 -18.90 -5.60 -9.35
CA GLU A 248 -19.63 -5.95 -10.57
C GLU A 248 -19.48 -7.43 -10.88
N LEU A 249 -20.59 -8.14 -11.10
CA LEU A 249 -20.54 -9.56 -11.49
C LEU A 249 -20.12 -9.70 -12.95
N ALA A 250 -19.25 -10.68 -13.24
CA ALA A 250 -18.98 -11.10 -14.60
C ALA A 250 -20.23 -11.77 -15.18
N THR A 251 -20.58 -11.46 -16.42
CA THR A 251 -21.64 -12.18 -17.13
C THR A 251 -21.23 -13.64 -17.31
N SER A 252 -22.12 -14.58 -17.00
CA SER A 252 -21.96 -15.96 -17.42
C SER A 252 -21.98 -15.98 -18.94
N THR A 253 -20.84 -16.16 -19.59
CA THR A 253 -20.82 -16.67 -20.96
C THR A 253 -21.42 -18.06 -20.86
N GLY A 254 -22.68 -18.19 -21.31
CA GLY A 254 -23.35 -19.49 -21.49
C GLY A 254 -22.64 -20.35 -22.52
#